data_AF-A0A355GMB6-F1
#
_entry.id   AF-A0A355GMB6-F1
#
_cell.length_a   1.000
_cell.length_b   1.000
_cell.length_c   1.000
_cell.angle_alpha   90.00
_cell.angle_beta   90.00
_cell.angle_gamma   90.00
#
_symmetry.space_group_name_H-M   'P 1'
#
loop_
_entity.id
_entity.type
_entity.pdbx_description
1 polymer ?
#
loop_
_entity_poly.entity_id
_entity_poly.type
_entity_poly.pdbx_seq_one_letter_code
_entity_poly.pdbx_strand_id
1 'polypeptide(L)'
;QPLVLCVKGFDEAQDYLPEMPPLARKLAKRCWPGPVVLELERPQPGSLFSQLPPEVQSEICPGSQIRLRAPAHEIIFQTMRLSPSPLVLLNEDSKYQTADSLIEDYGEEVALVIDDGPSRFGDQSTIVGITDNQWKILQPGVVTETTLKRLSSEIYMFICTGNTCRSPMAEGLFRKLLADKLKCQEDELSDRGFIVGSAGLAAAMGSPPSPEGVAILAEQGIDIQAHESQPLTERLLDQSDYLFTMTQSHRAAILAERPDLKESVKLLSVEGKDVSDPIGGGFQCYVDCKNEIEKHLTQIVNQINIPQN
;
A
#
# COMPACT_ATOMS: atom_id res chain seq x y z
N GLN A 1 -23.18 17.34 -6.03
CA GLN A 1 -21.88 16.63 -5.97
C GLN A 1 -22.15 15.21 -5.50
N PRO A 2 -21.37 14.20 -5.91
CA PRO A 2 -21.57 12.84 -5.40
C PRO A 2 -21.42 12.80 -3.88
N LEU A 3 -22.35 12.10 -3.21
CA LEU A 3 -22.24 11.82 -1.79
C LEU A 3 -21.24 10.69 -1.53
N VAL A 4 -20.73 10.58 -0.31
CA VAL A 4 -19.73 9.56 0.05
C VAL A 4 -20.45 8.32 0.56
N LEU A 5 -20.37 7.21 -0.17
CA LEU A 5 -20.85 5.92 0.30
C LEU A 5 -19.84 5.32 1.30
N CYS A 6 -20.31 5.03 2.51
CA CYS A 6 -19.53 4.35 3.52
C CYS A 6 -19.43 2.86 3.23
N VAL A 7 -18.22 2.33 3.41
CA VAL A 7 -17.91 0.89 3.34
C VAL A 7 -17.14 0.48 4.60
N LYS A 8 -17.22 -0.79 4.99
CA LYS A 8 -16.54 -1.36 6.17
C LYS A 8 -15.03 -1.51 5.96
N GLY A 9 -14.57 -1.49 4.72
CA GLY A 9 -13.18 -1.65 4.36
C GLY A 9 -13.00 -1.89 2.87
N PHE A 10 -11.78 -2.27 2.48
CA PHE A 10 -11.43 -2.55 1.09
C PHE A 10 -12.28 -3.68 0.49
N ASP A 11 -12.49 -4.78 1.23
CA ASP A 11 -13.18 -5.95 0.68
C ASP A 11 -14.64 -5.64 0.30
N GLU A 12 -15.41 -4.97 1.17
CA GLU A 12 -16.79 -4.54 0.85
C GLU A 12 -16.81 -3.47 -0.25
N ALA A 13 -15.78 -2.62 -0.34
CA ALA A 13 -15.67 -1.65 -1.42
C ALA A 13 -15.64 -2.33 -2.80
N GLN A 14 -15.06 -3.54 -2.88
CA GLN A 14 -15.02 -4.31 -4.13
C GLN A 14 -16.40 -4.84 -4.53
N ASP A 15 -17.33 -5.03 -3.60
CA ASP A 15 -18.70 -5.44 -3.95
C ASP A 15 -19.43 -4.29 -4.66
N TYR A 16 -19.20 -3.05 -4.21
CA TYR A 16 -19.77 -1.84 -4.82
C TYR A 16 -19.05 -1.42 -6.10
N LEU A 17 -17.74 -1.62 -6.20
CA LEU A 17 -16.92 -1.26 -7.36
C LEU A 17 -15.85 -2.35 -7.65
N PRO A 18 -16.23 -3.47 -8.28
CA PRO A 18 -15.32 -4.58 -8.60
C PRO A 18 -14.13 -4.20 -9.50
N GLU A 19 -14.30 -3.22 -10.37
CA GLU A 19 -13.35 -2.75 -11.39
C GLU A 19 -12.34 -1.72 -10.87
N MET A 20 -12.25 -1.55 -9.54
CA MET A 20 -11.33 -0.62 -8.91
C MET A 20 -9.90 -0.77 -9.46
N PRO A 21 -9.26 0.30 -10.00
CA PRO A 21 -7.91 0.24 -10.54
C PRO A 21 -6.87 -0.20 -9.50
N PRO A 22 -5.72 -0.77 -9.91
CA PRO A 22 -4.67 -1.22 -8.98
C PRO A 22 -4.24 -0.17 -7.96
N LEU A 23 -4.04 1.09 -8.39
CA LEU A 23 -3.71 2.20 -7.51
C LEU A 23 -4.81 2.51 -6.49
N ALA A 24 -6.07 2.43 -6.90
CA ALA A 24 -7.21 2.65 -6.01
C ALA A 24 -7.32 1.55 -4.95
N ARG A 25 -7.12 0.29 -5.35
CA ARG A 25 -7.05 -0.85 -4.43
C ARG A 25 -5.91 -0.67 -3.42
N LYS A 26 -4.73 -0.22 -3.89
CA LYS A 26 -3.57 0.07 -3.05
C LYS A 26 -3.88 1.17 -2.02
N LEU A 27 -4.40 2.31 -2.47
CA LEU A 27 -4.75 3.42 -1.58
C LEU A 27 -5.85 3.02 -0.60
N ALA A 28 -6.86 2.28 -1.04
CA ALA A 28 -7.89 1.75 -0.13
C ALA A 28 -7.27 0.88 0.97
N LYS A 29 -6.45 -0.13 0.63
CA LYS A 29 -5.79 -1.00 1.63
C LYS A 29 -4.89 -0.25 2.61
N ARG A 30 -4.27 0.85 2.18
CA ARG A 30 -3.28 1.60 2.98
C ARG A 30 -3.87 2.79 3.75
N CYS A 31 -4.96 3.36 3.25
CA CYS A 31 -5.60 4.54 3.83
C CYS A 31 -6.87 4.20 4.64
N TRP A 32 -7.44 3.01 4.45
CA TRP A 32 -8.67 2.60 5.12
C TRP A 32 -8.44 1.56 6.21
N PRO A 33 -9.18 1.64 7.34
CA PRO A 33 -10.11 2.72 7.68
C PRO A 33 -9.37 4.04 7.98
N GLY A 34 -9.90 5.18 7.52
CA GLY A 34 -9.20 6.45 7.68
C GLY A 34 -9.81 7.67 6.97
N PRO A 35 -9.11 8.81 6.97
CA PRO A 35 -9.61 10.11 6.50
C PRO A 35 -9.35 10.37 5.01
N VAL A 36 -9.46 9.33 4.18
CA VAL A 36 -9.32 9.44 2.72
C VAL A 36 -10.62 9.00 2.06
N VAL A 37 -11.15 9.84 1.18
CA VAL A 37 -12.25 9.49 0.27
C VAL A 37 -11.64 9.20 -1.10
N LEU A 38 -12.02 8.09 -1.71
CA LEU A 38 -11.64 7.77 -3.09
C LEU A 38 -12.81 8.13 -4.01
N GLU A 39 -12.56 9.02 -4.98
CA GLU A 39 -13.47 9.31 -6.09
C GLU A 39 -13.01 8.53 -7.33
N LEU A 40 -13.91 7.72 -7.87
CA LEU A 40 -13.65 6.72 -8.91
C LEU A 40 -14.76 6.72 -9.95
N GLU A 41 -14.46 6.21 -11.14
CA GLU A 41 -15.46 6.03 -12.20
C GLU A 41 -16.65 5.20 -11.72
N ARG A 42 -17.82 5.53 -12.27
CA ARG A 42 -19.10 4.90 -11.93
C ARG A 42 -19.01 3.37 -12.11
N PRO A 43 -19.54 2.59 -11.15
CA PRO A 43 -19.58 1.15 -11.28
C PRO A 43 -20.37 0.67 -12.52
N GLN A 44 -19.84 -0.34 -13.19
CA GLN A 44 -20.49 -1.05 -14.28
C GLN A 44 -21.68 -1.88 -13.76
N PRO A 45 -22.62 -2.25 -14.66
CA PRO A 45 -23.72 -3.15 -14.31
C PRO A 45 -23.23 -4.48 -13.72
N GLY A 46 -23.91 -4.97 -12.68
CA GLY A 46 -23.58 -6.22 -12.00
C GLY A 46 -22.85 -6.04 -10.66
N SER A 47 -22.46 -4.81 -10.31
CA SER A 47 -21.97 -4.45 -8.96
C SER A 47 -23.11 -4.33 -7.95
N LEU A 48 -22.80 -4.37 -6.65
CA LEU A 48 -23.76 -4.10 -5.58
C LEU A 48 -24.35 -2.68 -5.69
N PHE A 49 -23.57 -1.72 -6.20
CA PHE A 49 -24.06 -0.38 -6.51
C PHE A 49 -25.24 -0.42 -7.50
N SER A 50 -25.15 -1.24 -8.56
CA SER A 50 -26.22 -1.35 -9.56
C SER A 50 -27.50 -2.01 -9.03
N GLN A 51 -27.44 -2.67 -7.88
CA GLN A 51 -28.59 -3.27 -7.18
C GLN A 51 -29.30 -2.28 -6.24
N LEU A 52 -28.74 -1.10 -6.01
CA LEU A 52 -29.38 -0.06 -5.21
C LEU A 52 -30.59 0.51 -5.97
N PRO A 53 -31.63 1.03 -5.26
CA PRO A 53 -32.72 1.73 -5.90
C PRO A 53 -32.23 2.87 -6.82
N PRO A 54 -32.85 3.11 -8.00
CA PRO A 54 -32.39 4.13 -8.95
C PRO A 54 -32.28 5.55 -8.37
N GLU A 55 -33.18 5.90 -7.46
CA GLU A 55 -33.15 7.18 -6.73
C GLU A 55 -31.87 7.29 -5.88
N VAL A 56 -31.53 6.24 -5.13
CA VAL A 56 -30.29 6.19 -4.33
C VAL A 56 -29.05 6.26 -5.21
N GLN A 57 -29.03 5.54 -6.33
CA GLN A 57 -27.90 5.62 -7.29
C GLN A 57 -27.70 7.04 -7.82
N SER A 58 -28.79 7.78 -8.02
CA SER A 58 -28.77 9.15 -8.56
C SER A 58 -28.27 10.15 -7.51
N GLU A 59 -28.56 9.94 -6.23
CA GLU A 59 -28.05 10.77 -5.13
C GLU A 59 -26.56 10.52 -4.85
N ILE A 60 -26.13 9.26 -4.74
CA ILE A 60 -24.74 8.93 -4.40
C ILE A 60 -23.78 9.08 -5.59
N CYS A 61 -24.26 8.90 -6.81
CA CYS A 61 -23.49 8.99 -8.05
C CYS A 61 -24.32 9.69 -9.14
N PRO A 62 -24.56 11.01 -9.03
CA PRO A 62 -25.38 11.77 -9.98
C PRO A 62 -24.78 11.86 -11.38
N GLY A 63 -23.47 11.63 -11.53
CA GLY A 63 -22.75 11.65 -12.80
C GLY A 63 -22.02 10.33 -13.05
N SER A 64 -20.78 10.47 -13.53
CA SER A 64 -19.90 9.35 -13.83
C SER A 64 -18.92 9.00 -12.72
N GLN A 65 -19.02 9.64 -11.54
CA GLN A 65 -18.08 9.45 -10.44
C GLN A 65 -18.82 9.04 -9.16
N ILE A 66 -18.30 8.03 -8.47
CA ILE A 66 -18.72 7.58 -7.15
C ILE A 66 -17.65 7.92 -6.11
N ARG A 67 -18.06 8.24 -4.88
CA ARG A 67 -17.15 8.42 -3.75
C ARG A 67 -17.33 7.30 -2.72
N LEU A 68 -16.22 6.70 -2.31
CA LEU A 68 -16.17 5.64 -1.30
C LEU A 68 -15.26 6.04 -0.14
N ARG A 69 -15.59 5.61 1.08
CA ARG A 69 -14.70 5.72 2.25
C ARG A 69 -15.02 4.64 3.27
N ALA A 70 -13.98 4.14 3.95
CA ALA A 70 -14.15 3.44 5.22
C ALA A 70 -13.72 4.34 6.38
N PRO A 71 -14.67 4.91 7.15
CA PRO A 71 -14.34 5.82 8.25
C PRO A 71 -13.71 5.08 9.44
N ALA A 72 -12.64 5.63 10.00
CA ALA A 72 -12.01 5.14 11.22
C ALA A 72 -12.73 5.67 12.48
N HIS A 73 -14.02 5.35 12.62
CA HIS A 73 -14.84 5.78 13.74
C HIS A 73 -15.78 4.67 14.22
N GLU A 74 -15.78 4.38 15.53
CA GLU A 74 -16.47 3.22 16.09
C GLU A 74 -18.00 3.30 15.92
N ILE A 75 -18.62 4.44 16.24
CA ILE A 75 -20.07 4.63 16.07
C ILE A 75 -20.51 4.43 14.62
N ILE A 76 -19.78 4.99 13.65
CA ILE A 76 -20.07 4.83 12.22
C ILE A 76 -19.94 3.35 11.83
N PHE A 77 -18.87 2.68 12.28
CA PHE A 77 -18.65 1.27 12.01
C PHE A 77 -19.76 0.38 12.59
N GLN A 78 -20.17 0.59 13.83
CA GLN A 78 -21.27 -0.17 14.43
C GLN A 78 -22.60 0.12 13.74
N THR A 79 -22.84 1.36 13.32
CA THR A 79 -24.04 1.73 12.54
C THR A 79 -24.09 0.96 11.22
N MET A 80 -22.97 0.90 10.48
CA MET A 80 -22.89 0.10 9.24
C MET A 80 -23.05 -1.40 9.47
N ARG A 81 -22.67 -1.90 10.66
CA ARG A 81 -22.78 -3.33 10.99
C ARG A 81 -24.20 -3.73 11.40
N LEU A 82 -24.94 -2.83 12.07
CA LEU A 82 -26.29 -3.07 12.56
C LEU A 82 -27.38 -2.68 11.56
N SER A 83 -27.06 -1.81 10.60
CA SER A 83 -27.96 -1.40 9.53
C SER A 83 -27.81 -2.31 8.30
N PRO A 84 -28.91 -2.78 7.70
CA PRO A 84 -28.89 -3.48 6.42
C PRO A 84 -28.80 -2.51 5.22
N SER A 85 -28.90 -1.20 5.45
CA SER A 85 -28.91 -0.16 4.41
C SER A 85 -27.54 0.50 4.25
N PRO A 86 -27.16 0.93 3.03
CA PRO A 86 -25.94 1.70 2.82
C PRO A 86 -25.99 2.99 3.64
N LEU A 87 -24.90 3.29 4.33
CA LEU A 87 -24.72 4.56 5.01
C LEU A 87 -24.02 5.53 4.05
N VAL A 88 -24.54 6.74 3.96
CA VAL A 88 -24.01 7.79 3.09
C VAL A 88 -23.63 8.99 3.95
N LEU A 89 -22.43 9.52 3.76
CA LEU A 89 -21.99 10.75 4.39
C LEU A 89 -22.25 11.92 3.46
N LEU A 90 -22.78 13.00 4.04
CA LEU A 90 -22.72 14.31 3.42
C LEU A 90 -21.26 14.78 3.38
N ASN A 91 -20.94 15.71 2.49
CA ASN A 91 -19.59 16.26 2.40
C ASN A 91 -19.19 16.87 3.75
N GLU A 92 -18.04 16.42 4.27
CA GLU A 92 -17.48 16.94 5.51
C GLU A 92 -17.07 18.41 5.34
N ASP A 93 -17.24 19.19 6.40
CA ASP A 93 -16.72 20.55 6.51
C ASP A 93 -15.92 20.65 7.80
N SER A 94 -14.70 21.15 7.67
CA SER A 94 -13.77 21.39 8.79
C SER A 94 -14.34 22.26 9.91
N LYS A 95 -15.43 23.01 9.69
CA LYS A 95 -16.10 23.79 10.74
C LYS A 95 -16.90 22.93 11.73
N TYR A 96 -17.38 21.76 11.32
CA TYR A 96 -18.23 20.90 12.15
C TYR A 96 -17.42 19.85 12.91
N GLN A 97 -16.57 20.31 13.84
CA GLN A 97 -15.72 19.42 14.65
C GLN A 97 -16.38 18.91 15.92
N THR A 98 -17.50 19.51 16.31
CA THR A 98 -18.25 19.20 17.54
C THR A 98 -19.74 19.15 17.26
N ALA A 99 -20.52 18.44 18.10
CA ALA A 99 -21.97 18.42 17.98
C ALA A 99 -22.56 19.84 18.05
N ASP A 100 -22.08 20.68 18.98
CA ASP A 100 -22.54 22.08 19.14
C ASP A 100 -22.41 22.88 17.84
N SER A 101 -21.23 22.83 17.19
CA SER A 101 -21.00 23.53 15.91
C SER A 101 -21.92 23.08 14.77
N LEU A 102 -22.40 21.83 14.80
CA LEU A 102 -23.34 21.30 13.82
C LEU A 102 -24.79 21.67 14.16
N ILE A 103 -25.14 21.69 15.45
CA ILE A 103 -26.47 22.06 15.95
C ILE A 103 -26.80 23.52 15.60
N GLU A 104 -25.82 24.42 15.67
CA GLU A 104 -26.00 25.84 15.33
C GLU A 104 -26.53 26.04 13.89
N ASP A 105 -26.08 25.21 12.94
CA ASP A 105 -26.43 25.34 11.52
C ASP A 105 -27.54 24.38 11.07
N TYR A 106 -27.61 23.16 11.62
CA TYR A 106 -28.50 22.09 11.14
C TYR A 106 -29.43 21.49 12.19
N GLY A 107 -29.45 21.99 13.42
CA GLY A 107 -30.19 21.39 14.53
C GLY A 107 -31.68 21.16 14.27
N GLU A 108 -32.31 22.01 13.45
CA GLU A 108 -33.73 21.87 13.06
C GLU A 108 -33.95 20.97 11.83
N GLU A 109 -32.90 20.69 11.04
CA GLU A 109 -32.96 19.90 9.80
C GLU A 109 -32.67 18.41 10.02
N VAL A 110 -32.00 18.07 11.13
CA VAL A 110 -31.61 16.69 11.45
C VAL A 110 -32.56 16.05 12.46
N ALA A 111 -32.88 14.78 12.26
CA ALA A 111 -33.72 14.02 13.18
C ALA A 111 -32.99 13.61 14.47
N LEU A 112 -31.66 13.52 14.43
CA LEU A 112 -30.81 13.04 15.53
C LEU A 112 -29.42 13.65 15.41
N VAL A 113 -28.87 14.09 16.56
CA VAL A 113 -27.46 14.44 16.71
C VAL A 113 -26.82 13.45 17.68
N ILE A 114 -25.65 12.92 17.31
CA ILE A 114 -24.84 12.06 18.17
C ILE A 114 -23.62 12.86 18.58
N ASP A 115 -23.48 13.14 19.88
CA ASP A 115 -22.31 13.79 20.45
C ASP A 115 -21.37 12.74 21.03
N ASP A 116 -20.23 12.53 20.35
CA ASP A 116 -19.12 11.67 20.78
C ASP A 116 -17.86 12.50 21.07
N GLY A 117 -18.05 13.79 21.39
CA GLY A 117 -16.97 14.75 21.59
C GLY A 117 -16.34 15.26 20.28
N PRO A 118 -15.19 15.96 20.38
CA PRO A 118 -14.55 16.58 19.22
C PRO A 118 -13.94 15.53 18.29
N SER A 119 -14.01 15.80 16.97
CA SER A 119 -13.41 14.92 15.97
C SER A 119 -11.89 14.79 16.15
N ARG A 120 -11.37 13.58 15.89
CA ARG A 120 -9.97 13.22 16.16
C ARG A 120 -8.95 14.00 15.32
N PHE A 121 -9.26 14.26 14.05
CA PHE A 121 -8.27 14.78 13.10
C PHE A 121 -8.36 16.29 12.90
N GLY A 122 -9.41 16.95 13.43
CA GLY A 122 -9.54 18.40 13.45
C GLY A 122 -9.67 19.07 12.07
N ASP A 123 -9.84 18.29 11.00
CA ASP A 123 -10.02 18.75 9.63
C ASP A 123 -10.84 17.72 8.83
N GLN A 124 -11.32 18.11 7.66
CA GLN A 124 -12.06 17.27 6.73
C GLN A 124 -11.18 16.19 6.08
N SER A 125 -11.81 15.13 5.58
CA SER A 125 -11.12 14.09 4.80
C SER A 125 -10.51 14.64 3.51
N THR A 126 -9.38 14.07 3.12
CA THR A 126 -8.79 14.33 1.81
C THR A 126 -9.56 13.54 0.74
N ILE A 127 -10.07 14.22 -0.28
CA ILE A 127 -10.72 13.56 -1.42
C ILE A 127 -9.68 13.36 -2.53
N VAL A 128 -9.48 12.11 -2.92
CA VAL A 128 -8.51 11.70 -3.94
C VAL A 128 -9.26 11.14 -5.13
N GLY A 129 -9.16 11.82 -6.27
CA GLY A 129 -9.70 11.34 -7.54
C GLY A 129 -8.69 10.43 -8.23
N ILE A 130 -9.17 9.31 -8.76
CA ILE A 130 -8.33 8.33 -9.46
C ILE A 130 -8.86 8.11 -10.87
N THR A 131 -8.01 8.36 -11.86
CA THR A 131 -8.31 8.20 -13.30
C THR A 131 -7.06 7.64 -13.98
N ASP A 132 -7.21 6.69 -14.90
CA ASP A 132 -6.09 6.08 -15.64
C ASP A 132 -4.93 5.58 -14.75
N ASN A 133 -5.27 5.04 -13.57
CA ASN A 133 -4.31 4.56 -12.57
C ASN A 133 -3.33 5.65 -12.08
N GLN A 134 -3.73 6.91 -12.17
CA GLN A 134 -3.08 8.07 -11.55
C GLN A 134 -4.03 8.71 -10.52
N TRP A 135 -3.47 9.43 -9.56
CA TRP A 135 -4.26 10.10 -8.52
C TRP A 135 -4.03 11.61 -8.52
N LYS A 136 -5.05 12.36 -8.08
CA LYS A 136 -4.96 13.79 -7.78
C LYS A 136 -5.78 14.11 -6.54
N ILE A 137 -5.35 15.11 -5.78
CA ILE A 137 -6.17 15.65 -4.69
C ILE A 137 -7.25 16.54 -5.31
N LEU A 138 -8.51 16.16 -5.09
CA LEU A 138 -9.68 16.96 -5.46
C LEU A 138 -10.06 17.93 -4.35
N GLN A 139 -9.87 17.52 -3.10
CA GLN A 139 -10.10 18.34 -1.92
C GLN A 139 -9.00 18.07 -0.88
N PRO A 140 -8.21 19.08 -0.49
CA PRO A 140 -7.24 18.95 0.59
C PRO A 140 -7.93 18.68 1.93
N GLY A 141 -7.22 17.97 2.80
CA GLY A 141 -7.68 17.65 4.15
C GLY A 141 -6.55 17.01 4.97
N VAL A 142 -6.92 16.16 5.92
CA VAL A 142 -6.01 15.52 6.89
C VAL A 142 -4.78 14.85 6.26
N VAL A 143 -4.94 14.21 5.10
CA VAL A 143 -3.84 13.50 4.42
C VAL A 143 -3.20 14.41 3.36
N THR A 144 -1.91 14.68 3.55
CA THR A 144 -1.12 15.55 2.67
C THR A 144 -0.69 14.85 1.37
N GLU A 145 -0.34 15.65 0.36
CA GLU A 145 0.20 15.14 -0.92
C GLU A 145 1.46 14.28 -0.71
N THR A 146 2.38 14.71 0.15
CA THR A 146 3.59 13.94 0.49
C THR A 146 3.23 12.58 1.09
N THR A 147 2.21 12.52 1.95
CA THR A 147 1.73 11.27 2.53
C THR A 147 1.11 10.38 1.45
N LEU A 148 0.28 10.94 0.56
CA LEU A 148 -0.32 10.20 -0.55
C LEU A 148 0.72 9.66 -1.54
N LYS A 149 1.76 10.43 -1.88
CA LYS A 149 2.89 9.95 -2.70
C LYS A 149 3.50 8.69 -2.11
N ARG A 150 3.83 8.73 -0.82
CA ARG A 150 4.36 7.56 -0.10
C ARG A 150 3.38 6.39 -0.08
N LEU A 151 2.09 6.62 0.20
CA LEU A 151 1.07 5.58 0.25
C LEU A 151 0.74 5.00 -1.15
N SER A 152 0.94 5.76 -2.22
CA SER A 152 0.75 5.30 -3.60
C SER A 152 1.96 4.55 -4.18
N SER A 153 3.12 4.65 -3.53
CA SER A 153 4.38 4.09 -4.02
C SER A 153 4.33 2.57 -4.20
N GLU A 154 5.09 2.04 -5.15
CA GLU A 154 5.34 0.61 -5.28
C GLU A 154 6.33 0.15 -4.20
N ILE A 155 5.95 -0.88 -3.44
CA ILE A 155 6.77 -1.43 -2.37
C ILE A 155 7.32 -2.78 -2.80
N TYR A 156 8.66 -2.84 -2.92
CA TYR A 156 9.43 -4.04 -3.26
C TYR A 156 10.06 -4.60 -1.98
N MET A 157 9.75 -5.85 -1.64
CA MET A 157 10.19 -6.52 -0.42
C MET A 157 11.02 -7.76 -0.74
N PHE A 158 12.30 -7.76 -0.36
CA PHE A 158 13.20 -8.91 -0.52
C PHE A 158 13.25 -9.76 0.74
N ILE A 159 13.05 -11.07 0.60
CA ILE A 159 12.82 -11.97 1.73
C ILE A 159 13.80 -13.14 1.69
N CYS A 160 14.55 -13.30 2.77
CA CYS A 160 15.39 -14.47 3.01
C CYS A 160 15.11 -15.08 4.39
N THR A 161 16.02 -15.93 4.90
CA THR A 161 15.84 -16.54 6.23
C THR A 161 16.07 -15.53 7.36
N GLY A 162 17.29 -15.00 7.48
CA GLY A 162 17.70 -14.20 8.65
C GLY A 162 17.74 -12.69 8.44
N ASN A 163 17.49 -12.20 7.22
CA ASN A 163 17.59 -10.77 6.87
C ASN A 163 18.94 -10.11 7.18
N THR A 164 20.03 -10.87 7.04
CA THR A 164 21.40 -10.40 7.30
C THR A 164 22.33 -10.54 6.10
N CYS A 165 22.01 -11.37 5.10
CA CYS A 165 22.93 -11.65 3.98
C CYS A 165 22.26 -11.46 2.61
N ARG A 166 21.48 -12.44 2.13
CA ARG A 166 20.91 -12.42 0.77
C ARG A 166 19.94 -11.26 0.52
N SER A 167 18.99 -11.03 1.42
CA SER A 167 17.99 -9.98 1.20
C SER A 167 18.49 -8.55 1.40
N PRO A 168 19.40 -8.24 2.35
CA PRO A 168 20.02 -6.91 2.39
C PRO A 168 20.88 -6.64 1.15
N MET A 169 21.60 -7.66 0.64
CA MET A 169 22.33 -7.51 -0.62
C MET A 169 21.36 -7.21 -1.79
N ALA A 170 20.25 -7.93 -1.86
CA ALA A 170 19.25 -7.71 -2.90
C ALA A 170 18.60 -6.32 -2.82
N GLU A 171 18.31 -5.83 -1.61
CA GLU A 171 17.78 -4.49 -1.38
C GLU A 171 18.75 -3.40 -1.89
N GLY A 172 20.02 -3.44 -1.47
CA GLY A 172 21.03 -2.47 -1.90
C GLY A 172 21.25 -2.48 -3.42
N LEU A 173 21.43 -3.67 -4.01
CA LEU A 173 21.58 -3.83 -5.46
C LEU A 173 20.36 -3.31 -6.22
N PHE A 174 19.15 -3.62 -5.75
CA PHE A 174 17.93 -3.20 -6.43
C PHE A 174 17.73 -1.69 -6.37
N ARG A 175 17.98 -1.06 -5.22
CA ARG A 175 17.94 0.40 -5.09
C ARG A 175 18.88 1.07 -6.08
N LYS A 176 20.13 0.58 -6.16
CA LYS A 176 21.12 1.10 -7.11
C LYS A 176 20.68 0.95 -8.56
N LEU A 177 20.28 -0.26 -8.97
CA LEU A 177 19.83 -0.55 -10.34
C LEU A 177 18.59 0.28 -10.72
N LEU A 178 17.65 0.44 -9.79
CA LEU A 178 16.43 1.22 -10.03
C LEU A 178 16.75 2.72 -10.14
N ALA A 179 17.60 3.25 -9.27
CA ALA A 179 18.04 4.65 -9.32
C ALA A 179 18.77 4.96 -10.63
N ASP A 180 19.65 4.06 -11.09
CA ASP A 180 20.35 4.18 -12.37
C ASP A 180 19.36 4.16 -13.56
N LYS A 181 18.36 3.26 -13.53
CA LYS A 181 17.31 3.20 -14.55
C LYS A 181 16.45 4.47 -14.58
N LEU A 182 16.14 5.05 -13.41
CA LEU A 182 15.36 6.28 -13.26
C LEU A 182 16.19 7.56 -13.45
N LYS A 183 17.52 7.44 -13.53
CA LYS A 183 18.48 8.56 -13.59
C LYS A 183 18.30 9.52 -12.41
N CYS A 184 18.13 8.98 -11.21
CA CYS A 184 18.01 9.73 -9.96
C CYS A 184 18.96 9.18 -8.90
N GLN A 185 19.06 9.86 -7.76
CA GLN A 185 19.75 9.34 -6.59
C GLN A 185 18.87 8.32 -5.84
N GLU A 186 19.49 7.47 -5.02
CA GLU A 186 18.77 6.42 -4.28
C GLU A 186 17.82 6.96 -3.19
N ASP A 187 18.06 8.17 -2.69
CA ASP A 187 17.20 8.89 -1.74
C ASP A 187 15.98 9.53 -2.43
N GLU A 188 16.05 9.77 -3.74
CA GLU A 188 14.91 10.26 -4.54
C GLU A 188 13.92 9.16 -4.95
N LEU A 189 14.23 7.87 -4.70
CA LEU A 189 13.38 6.75 -5.11
C LEU A 189 11.95 6.87 -4.56
N SER A 190 11.80 7.29 -3.30
CA SER A 190 10.48 7.48 -2.69
C SER A 190 9.68 8.59 -3.36
N ASP A 191 10.35 9.66 -3.80
CA ASP A 191 9.71 10.76 -4.53
C ASP A 191 9.32 10.35 -5.94
N ARG A 192 10.02 9.35 -6.51
CA ARG A 192 9.66 8.69 -7.77
C ARG A 192 8.62 7.57 -7.59
N GLY A 193 8.10 7.38 -6.37
CA GLY A 193 7.04 6.40 -6.10
C GLY A 193 7.54 4.97 -5.88
N PHE A 194 8.79 4.79 -5.48
CA PHE A 194 9.37 3.47 -5.20
C PHE A 194 9.90 3.38 -3.77
N ILE A 195 9.52 2.32 -3.08
CA ILE A 195 10.03 1.98 -1.75
C ILE A 195 10.60 0.57 -1.85
N VAL A 196 11.81 0.39 -1.36
CA VAL A 196 12.51 -0.89 -1.39
C VAL A 196 12.88 -1.25 0.05
N GLY A 197 12.68 -2.49 0.43
CA GLY A 197 13.08 -3.00 1.73
C GLY A 197 13.33 -4.50 1.70
N SER A 198 13.79 -5.02 2.84
CA SER A 198 14.00 -6.44 3.04
C SER A 198 13.58 -6.91 4.42
N ALA A 199 13.22 -8.19 4.52
CA ALA A 199 12.81 -8.84 5.76
C ALA A 199 13.24 -10.31 5.79
N GLY A 200 13.03 -10.98 6.93
CA GLY A 200 13.42 -12.38 7.10
C GLY A 200 12.35 -13.22 7.79
N LEU A 201 12.14 -14.43 7.31
CA LEU A 201 11.14 -15.36 7.86
C LEU A 201 11.47 -15.81 9.30
N ALA A 202 12.75 -15.84 9.65
CA ALA A 202 13.24 -16.23 10.97
C ALA A 202 14.28 -15.23 11.48
N ALA A 203 14.10 -13.95 11.14
CA ALA A 203 15.02 -12.89 11.56
C ALA A 203 14.69 -12.38 12.97
N ALA A 204 15.73 -12.18 13.77
CA ALA A 204 15.65 -11.31 14.94
C ALA A 204 15.71 -9.84 14.50
N MET A 205 15.23 -8.93 15.34
CA MET A 205 15.31 -7.49 15.07
C MET A 205 16.70 -6.95 15.40
N GLY A 206 17.25 -6.07 14.56
CA GLY A 206 18.44 -5.26 14.85
C GLY A 206 19.79 -5.94 14.63
N SER A 207 19.85 -7.12 13.99
CA SER A 207 21.15 -7.73 13.64
C SER A 207 21.77 -7.01 12.45
N PRO A 208 23.09 -6.73 12.47
CA PRO A 208 23.76 -6.12 11.35
C PRO A 208 23.81 -7.06 10.13
N PRO A 209 24.05 -6.52 8.93
CA PRO A 209 24.34 -7.34 7.76
C PRO A 209 25.63 -8.14 7.94
N SER A 210 25.78 -9.22 7.16
CA SER A 210 27.01 -10.00 7.09
C SER A 210 28.18 -9.12 6.64
N PRO A 211 29.34 -9.16 7.32
CA PRO A 211 30.51 -8.36 6.94
C PRO A 211 30.97 -8.59 5.49
N GLU A 212 30.88 -9.83 5.00
CA GLU A 212 31.22 -10.18 3.62
C GLU A 212 30.30 -9.49 2.61
N GLY A 213 28.99 -9.46 2.90
CA GLY A 213 28.01 -8.77 2.07
C GLY A 213 28.25 -7.26 2.02
N VAL A 214 28.58 -6.65 3.17
CA VAL A 214 28.96 -5.21 3.25
C VAL A 214 30.19 -4.95 2.40
N ALA A 215 31.25 -5.75 2.55
CA ALA A 215 32.50 -5.58 1.82
C ALA A 215 32.31 -5.68 0.30
N ILE A 216 31.57 -6.70 -0.16
CA ILE A 216 31.35 -6.96 -1.60
C ILE A 216 30.51 -5.85 -2.24
N LEU A 217 29.48 -5.35 -1.56
CA LEU A 217 28.65 -4.27 -2.10
C LEU A 217 29.36 -2.91 -2.04
N ALA A 218 30.20 -2.67 -1.04
CA ALA A 218 31.02 -1.46 -0.97
C ALA A 218 31.97 -1.33 -2.17
N GLU A 219 32.48 -2.45 -2.72
CA GLU A 219 33.28 -2.45 -3.95
C GLU A 219 32.50 -1.91 -5.17
N GLN A 220 31.17 -2.02 -5.17
CA GLN A 220 30.27 -1.45 -6.19
C GLN A 220 29.70 -0.08 -5.79
N GLY A 221 30.18 0.52 -4.70
CA GLY A 221 29.71 1.81 -4.20
C GLY A 221 28.34 1.75 -3.53
N ILE A 222 27.88 0.57 -3.12
CA ILE A 222 26.60 0.35 -2.46
C ILE A 222 26.86 0.16 -0.96
N ASP A 223 26.32 1.04 -0.14
CA ASP A 223 26.45 0.96 1.32
C ASP A 223 25.20 0.33 1.95
N ILE A 224 25.38 -0.82 2.60
CA ILE A 224 24.36 -1.48 3.41
C ILE A 224 24.73 -1.55 4.89
N GLN A 225 25.79 -0.87 5.35
CA GLN A 225 26.29 -0.98 6.72
C GLN A 225 25.25 -0.56 7.78
N ALA A 226 24.38 0.39 7.45
CA ALA A 226 23.30 0.85 8.31
C ALA A 226 22.06 -0.07 8.29
N HIS A 227 22.08 -1.17 7.53
CA HIS A 227 20.98 -2.14 7.52
C HIS A 227 20.82 -2.79 8.90
N GLU A 228 19.57 -2.97 9.31
CA GLU A 228 19.22 -3.72 10.51
C GLU A 228 18.20 -4.80 10.15
N SER A 229 18.45 -6.03 10.58
CA SER A 229 17.55 -7.14 10.30
C SER A 229 16.17 -6.90 10.92
N GLN A 230 15.12 -7.32 10.23
CA GLN A 230 13.76 -7.28 10.75
C GLN A 230 12.98 -8.57 10.40
N PRO A 231 12.10 -9.03 11.29
CA PRO A 231 11.20 -10.13 10.99
C PRO A 231 10.20 -9.72 9.91
N LEU A 232 9.85 -10.67 9.04
CA LEU A 232 8.70 -10.50 8.16
C LEU A 232 7.43 -10.53 9.00
N THR A 233 6.62 -9.48 8.90
CA THR A 233 5.37 -9.33 9.67
C THR A 233 4.17 -9.28 8.73
N GLU A 234 2.97 -9.58 9.24
CA GLU A 234 1.71 -9.41 8.50
C GLU A 234 1.57 -8.02 7.89
N ARG A 235 1.94 -6.99 8.64
CA ARG A 235 1.91 -5.61 8.15
C ARG A 235 2.81 -5.41 6.93
N LEU A 236 4.01 -5.99 6.92
CA LEU A 236 4.90 -5.91 5.75
C LEU A 236 4.33 -6.69 4.57
N LEU A 237 3.71 -7.86 4.80
CA LEU A 237 3.05 -8.65 3.78
C LEU A 237 1.89 -7.86 3.13
N ASP A 238 1.03 -7.26 3.93
CA ASP A 238 -0.16 -6.52 3.46
C ASP A 238 0.19 -5.22 2.74
N GLN A 239 1.29 -4.58 3.14
CA GLN A 239 1.72 -3.31 2.54
C GLN A 239 2.52 -3.51 1.26
N SER A 240 3.21 -4.64 1.08
CA SER A 240 4.11 -4.86 -0.05
C SER A 240 3.37 -5.17 -1.35
N ASP A 241 3.79 -4.56 -2.45
CA ASP A 241 3.21 -4.83 -3.78
C ASP A 241 3.90 -6.04 -4.42
N TYR A 242 5.22 -6.13 -4.27
CA TYR A 242 6.05 -7.19 -4.83
C TYR A 242 6.91 -7.83 -3.75
N LEU A 243 6.72 -9.13 -3.53
CA LEU A 243 7.48 -9.89 -2.54
C LEU A 243 8.39 -10.89 -3.26
N PHE A 244 9.70 -10.73 -3.11
CA PHE A 244 10.70 -11.57 -3.76
C PHE A 244 11.42 -12.44 -2.75
N THR A 245 11.22 -13.75 -2.88
CA THR A 245 11.82 -14.77 -2.02
C THR A 245 13.09 -15.35 -2.64
N MET A 246 14.09 -15.66 -1.82
CA MET A 246 15.35 -16.24 -2.30
C MET A 246 15.22 -17.70 -2.71
N THR A 247 14.27 -18.45 -2.14
CA THR A 247 14.11 -19.89 -2.38
C THR A 247 12.65 -20.31 -2.46
N GLN A 248 12.39 -21.47 -3.08
CA GLN A 248 11.07 -22.11 -3.11
C GLN A 248 10.55 -22.41 -1.70
N SER A 249 11.43 -22.79 -0.78
CA SER A 249 11.06 -23.03 0.62
C SER A 249 10.55 -21.77 1.31
N HIS A 250 11.18 -20.61 1.07
CA HIS A 250 10.72 -19.32 1.60
C HIS A 250 9.35 -18.96 1.03
N ARG A 251 9.16 -19.12 -0.28
CA ARG A 251 7.86 -18.89 -0.92
C ARG A 251 6.77 -19.80 -0.36
N ALA A 252 7.07 -21.09 -0.20
CA ALA A 252 6.13 -22.06 0.33
C ALA A 252 5.74 -21.74 1.78
N ALA A 253 6.68 -21.29 2.61
CA ALA A 253 6.40 -20.88 3.99
C ALA A 253 5.40 -19.71 4.05
N ILE A 254 5.61 -18.66 3.24
CA ILE A 254 4.69 -17.51 3.20
C ILE A 254 3.30 -17.96 2.71
N LEU A 255 3.24 -18.75 1.64
CA LEU A 255 1.95 -19.14 1.04
C LEU A 255 1.18 -20.19 1.85
N ALA A 256 1.84 -20.88 2.78
CA ALA A 256 1.16 -21.76 3.72
C ALA A 256 0.29 -20.96 4.71
N GLU A 257 0.74 -19.78 5.12
CA GLU A 257 0.04 -18.89 6.05
C GLU A 257 -0.84 -17.87 5.30
N ARG A 258 -0.38 -17.39 4.14
CA ARG A 258 -1.05 -16.36 3.32
C ARG A 258 -1.27 -16.81 1.87
N PRO A 259 -2.20 -17.75 1.61
CA PRO A 259 -2.50 -18.23 0.26
C PRO A 259 -3.02 -17.12 -0.69
N ASP A 260 -3.63 -16.07 -0.13
CA ASP A 260 -4.13 -14.91 -0.84
C ASP A 260 -3.03 -14.11 -1.55
N LEU A 261 -1.77 -14.22 -1.12
CA LEU A 261 -0.63 -13.51 -1.68
C LEU A 261 0.07 -14.24 -2.83
N LYS A 262 -0.52 -15.33 -3.36
CA LYS A 262 0.08 -16.21 -4.39
C LYS A 262 0.64 -15.45 -5.60
N GLU A 263 -0.03 -14.39 -6.04
CA GLU A 263 0.35 -13.59 -7.22
C GLU A 263 1.42 -12.54 -6.90
N SER A 264 1.46 -12.04 -5.66
CA SER A 264 2.41 -11.03 -5.20
C SER A 264 3.75 -11.63 -4.76
N VAL A 265 3.73 -12.88 -4.25
CA VAL A 265 4.94 -13.59 -3.79
C VAL A 265 5.58 -14.39 -4.93
N LYS A 266 6.76 -13.95 -5.35
CA LYS A 266 7.54 -14.52 -6.45
C LYS A 266 8.91 -14.96 -5.96
N LEU A 267 9.55 -15.86 -6.71
CA LEU A 267 10.98 -16.11 -6.54
C LEU A 267 11.76 -14.94 -7.13
N LEU A 268 12.91 -14.62 -6.55
CA LEU A 268 13.83 -13.66 -7.14
C LEU A 268 14.31 -14.16 -8.51
N SER A 269 14.65 -15.44 -8.60
CA SER A 269 15.00 -16.07 -9.87
C SER A 269 13.78 -16.22 -10.78
N VAL A 270 13.79 -15.52 -11.90
CA VAL A 270 12.79 -15.68 -12.99
C VAL A 270 12.80 -17.10 -13.59
N GLU A 271 13.92 -17.83 -13.48
CA GLU A 271 14.07 -19.21 -13.95
C GLU A 271 13.50 -20.25 -12.96
N GLY A 272 12.97 -19.80 -11.81
CA GLY A 272 12.41 -20.69 -10.77
C GLY A 272 13.42 -21.46 -9.91
N LYS A 273 14.71 -21.11 -9.98
CA LYS A 273 15.76 -21.71 -9.16
C LYS A 273 15.93 -20.99 -7.82
N ASP A 274 16.50 -21.68 -6.86
CA ASP A 274 16.87 -21.11 -5.57
C ASP A 274 18.17 -20.32 -5.70
N VAL A 275 18.24 -19.18 -5.01
CA VAL A 275 19.48 -18.42 -4.81
C VAL A 275 20.31 -19.09 -3.73
N SER A 276 21.56 -19.39 -4.06
CA SER A 276 22.50 -20.10 -3.18
C SER A 276 22.68 -19.35 -1.85
N ASP A 277 22.72 -20.07 -0.73
CA ASP A 277 23.01 -19.48 0.60
C ASP A 277 24.53 -19.46 0.83
N PRO A 278 25.17 -18.28 0.93
CA PRO A 278 26.62 -18.20 1.02
C PRO A 278 27.16 -18.35 2.45
N ILE A 279 26.28 -18.38 3.46
CA ILE A 279 26.68 -18.42 4.88
C ILE A 279 27.57 -19.64 5.15
N GLY A 280 28.75 -19.40 5.71
CA GLY A 280 29.73 -20.45 6.03
C GLY A 280 30.54 -20.98 4.84
N GLY A 281 30.28 -20.52 3.61
CA GLY A 281 30.99 -20.94 2.38
C GLY A 281 32.27 -20.15 2.07
N GLY A 282 32.56 -19.09 2.83
CA GLY A 282 33.69 -18.19 2.58
C GLY A 282 33.40 -17.12 1.52
N PHE A 283 34.36 -16.19 1.32
CA PHE A 283 34.15 -14.98 0.53
C PHE A 283 33.70 -15.23 -0.91
N GLN A 284 34.26 -16.24 -1.59
CA GLN A 284 33.87 -16.56 -2.97
C GLN A 284 32.39 -16.93 -3.10
N CYS A 285 31.83 -17.68 -2.14
CA CYS A 285 30.41 -18.03 -2.15
C CYS A 285 29.52 -16.78 -2.04
N TYR A 286 29.95 -15.77 -1.29
CA TYR A 286 29.22 -14.49 -1.23
C TYR A 286 29.28 -13.75 -2.55
N VAL A 287 30.43 -13.74 -3.23
CA VAL A 287 30.57 -13.14 -4.56
C VAL A 287 29.64 -13.83 -5.56
N ASP A 288 29.63 -15.16 -5.58
CA ASP A 288 28.79 -15.94 -6.48
C ASP A 288 27.28 -15.69 -6.20
N CYS A 289 26.88 -15.70 -4.92
CA CYS A 289 25.53 -15.36 -4.49
C CYS A 289 25.12 -13.94 -4.91
N LYS A 290 26.00 -12.96 -4.70
CA LYS A 290 25.77 -11.57 -5.13
C LYS A 290 25.52 -11.49 -6.63
N ASN A 291 26.33 -12.18 -7.44
CA ASN A 291 26.20 -12.20 -8.89
C ASN A 291 24.90 -12.88 -9.36
N GLU A 292 24.46 -13.95 -8.69
CA GLU A 292 23.16 -14.58 -8.94
C GLU A 292 22.01 -13.58 -8.69
N ILE A 293 22.04 -12.90 -7.54
CA ILE A 293 21.05 -11.88 -7.16
C ILE A 293 21.03 -10.76 -8.20
N GLU A 294 22.18 -10.17 -8.51
CA GLU A 294 22.32 -9.04 -9.45
C GLU A 294 21.80 -9.38 -10.85
N LYS A 295 22.08 -10.60 -11.34
CA LYS A 295 21.53 -11.10 -12.62
C LYS A 295 20.01 -11.06 -12.64
N HIS A 296 19.37 -11.57 -11.58
CA HIS A 296 17.91 -11.64 -11.50
C HIS A 296 17.27 -10.27 -11.27
N LEU A 297 17.87 -9.43 -10.42
CA LEU A 297 17.39 -8.06 -10.22
C LEU A 297 17.44 -7.24 -11.50
N THR A 298 18.49 -7.38 -12.31
CA THR A 298 18.58 -6.70 -13.61
C THR A 298 17.40 -7.05 -14.52
N GLN A 299 16.99 -8.32 -14.55
CA GLN A 299 15.83 -8.76 -15.33
C GLN A 299 14.51 -8.16 -14.80
N ILE A 300 14.34 -8.12 -13.48
CA ILE A 300 13.17 -7.53 -12.82
C ILE A 300 13.11 -6.03 -13.11
N VAL A 301 14.20 -5.30 -12.84
CA VAL A 301 14.29 -3.85 -13.05
C VAL A 301 13.97 -3.50 -14.50
N ASN A 302 14.43 -4.28 -15.48
CA ASN A 302 14.12 -4.05 -16.89
C ASN A 302 12.62 -4.13 -17.21
N GLN A 303 11.83 -4.92 -16.48
CA GLN A 303 10.39 -5.07 -16.66
C GLN A 303 9.56 -3.97 -15.96
N ILE A 304 10.16 -3.20 -15.05
CA ILE A 304 9.47 -2.11 -14.36
C ILE A 304 9.17 -1.00 -15.37
N ASN A 305 7.89 -0.65 -15.49
CA ASN A 305 7.45 0.48 -16.29
C ASN A 305 7.82 1.77 -15.55
N ILE A 306 8.60 2.63 -16.19
CA ILE A 306 8.88 3.96 -15.66
C ILE A 306 7.68 4.84 -16.06
N PRO A 307 6.97 5.46 -15.11
CA PRO A 307 5.99 6.47 -15.44
C PRO A 307 6.68 7.56 -16.28
N GLN A 308 6.22 7.81 -17.51
CA GLN A 308 6.67 8.98 -18.23
C GLN A 308 6.10 10.21 -17.51
N ASN A 309 6.99 11.05 -16.99
CA ASN A 309 6.64 12.35 -16.41
C ASN A 309 5.87 13.20 -17.43
#